data_AF-A0A4Y8L4E0-F1
#
_entry.id   AF-A0A4Y8L4E0-F1
#
_cell.length_a   1.000
_cell.length_b   1.000
_cell.length_c   1.000
_cell.angle_alpha   90.00
_cell.angle_beta   90.00
_cell.angle_gamma   90.00
#
_symmetry.space_group_name_H-M   'P 1'
#
loop_
_entity.id
_entity.type
_entity.pdbx_description
1 polymer ?
#
loop_
_entity_poly.entity_id
_entity_poly.type
_entity_poly.pdbx_seq_one_letter_code
_entity_poly.pdbx_strand_id
1 'polypeptide(L)'
;MNVKSIIFFAVVILGAFGLISMVVTEPGALLRMILIYVLLAAAIYGIYRFIMSRRGNAQEQSAYKKAVRQSKKKYQPAKPSKATKVRKIQPSAQKKPAKKASAARLNGPKLTVIEGKKGKKKKRMTL
;
A
#
# COMPACT_ATOMS: atom_id res chain seq x y z
N MET A 1 42.44 14.06 34.66
CA MET A 1 41.53 14.45 33.55
C MET A 1 41.89 13.60 32.34
N ASN A 2 40.90 12.95 31.71
CA ASN A 2 41.17 12.08 30.57
C ASN A 2 41.50 12.93 29.34
N VAL A 3 42.62 12.62 28.67
CA VAL A 3 43.08 13.34 27.47
C VAL A 3 41.99 13.37 26.37
N LYS A 4 41.21 12.29 26.26
CA LYS A 4 40.05 12.20 25.36
C LYS A 4 39.00 13.26 25.66
N SER A 5 38.69 13.49 26.94
CA SER A 5 37.74 14.51 27.35
C SER A 5 38.27 15.92 27.08
N ILE A 6 39.57 16.15 27.28
CA ILE A 6 40.20 17.45 26.99
C ILE A 6 40.12 17.76 25.49
N ILE A 7 40.47 16.79 24.64
CA ILE A 7 40.37 16.94 23.17
C ILE A 7 38.92 17.16 22.75
N PHE A 8 37.98 16.41 23.33
CA PHE A 8 36.55 16.59 23.05
C PHE A 8 36.09 18.02 23.39
N PHE A 9 36.38 18.52 24.59
CA PHE A 9 36.01 19.88 24.97
C PHE A 9 36.71 20.95 24.14
N ALA A 10 37.98 20.75 23.75
CA ALA A 10 38.69 21.67 22.88
C ALA A 10 38.02 21.80 21.50
N VAL A 11 37.62 20.68 20.90
CA VAL A 11 36.90 20.67 19.61
C VAL A 11 35.53 21.33 19.73
N VAL A 12 34.79 21.04 20.81
CA VAL A 12 33.47 21.64 21.05
C VAL A 12 33.58 23.16 21.21
N ILE A 13 34.53 23.64 22.01
CA ILE A 13 34.74 25.08 22.25
C ILE A 13 35.16 25.78 20.95
N LEU A 14 36.07 25.17 20.17
CA LEU A 14 36.53 25.73 18.91
C LEU A 14 35.40 25.79 17.86
N GLY A 15 34.57 24.74 17.79
CA GLY A 15 33.39 24.70 16.94
C GLY A 15 32.36 25.77 17.35
N ALA A 16 32.07 25.90 18.63
CA ALA A 16 31.18 26.94 19.15
C ALA A 16 31.71 28.35 18.84
N PHE A 17 33.01 28.58 19.02
CA PHE A 17 33.63 29.87 18.73
C PHE A 17 33.60 30.21 17.22
N GLY A 18 33.84 29.22 16.36
CA GLY A 18 33.70 29.36 14.91
C GLY A 18 32.28 29.73 14.51
N LEU A 19 31.26 29.10 15.12
CA LEU A 19 29.85 29.43 14.89
C LEU A 19 29.51 30.86 15.35
N ILE A 20 29.97 31.27 16.54
CA ILE A 20 29.72 32.62 17.07
C ILE A 20 30.40 33.67 16.18
N SER A 21 31.65 33.46 15.77
CA SER A 21 32.38 34.36 14.88
C SER A 21 31.67 34.54 13.55
N MET A 22 31.15 33.44 12.99
CA MET A 22 30.46 33.45 11.69
C MET A 22 29.05 34.06 11.80
N VAL A 23 28.41 34.02 12.98
CA VAL A 23 27.17 34.77 13.28
C VAL A 23 27.41 36.28 13.40
N VAL A 24 28.56 36.71 13.92
CA VAL A 24 28.87 38.15 14.07
C VAL A 24 29.31 38.77 12.74
N THR A 25 30.06 38.03 11.92
CA THR A 25 30.61 38.53 10.66
C THR A 25 29.62 38.49 9.50
N GLU A 26 28.90 37.38 9.30
CA GLU A 26 27.94 37.21 8.20
C GLU A 26 26.76 36.29 8.59
N PRO A 27 25.88 36.73 9.50
CA PRO A 27 24.77 35.90 10.01
C PRO A 27 23.82 35.42 8.91
N GLY A 28 23.67 36.21 7.84
CA GLY A 28 22.80 35.89 6.72
C GLY A 28 23.28 34.69 5.90
N ALA A 29 24.59 34.49 5.75
CA ALA A 29 25.15 33.41 4.93
C ALA A 29 25.00 32.05 5.62
N LEU A 30 25.24 31.99 6.94
CA LEU A 30 25.08 30.77 7.72
C LEU A 30 23.64 30.27 7.75
N LEU A 31 22.71 31.17 8.07
CA LEU A 31 21.30 30.82 8.13
C LEU A 31 20.79 30.34 6.77
N ARG A 32 21.23 30.98 5.67
CA ARG A 32 20.91 30.52 4.32
C ARG A 32 21.46 29.12 4.05
N MET A 33 22.71 28.84 4.44
CA MET A 33 23.34 27.53 4.24
C MET A 33 22.61 26.43 5.03
N ILE A 34 22.35 26.65 6.31
CA ILE A 34 21.58 25.71 7.15
C ILE A 34 20.18 25.50 6.57
N LEU A 35 19.51 26.58 6.17
CA LEU A 35 18.16 26.51 5.61
C LEU A 35 18.14 25.72 4.30
N ILE A 36 19.14 25.88 3.42
CA ILE A 36 19.29 25.08 2.20
C ILE A 36 19.50 23.60 2.53
N TYR A 37 20.35 23.27 3.50
CA TYR A 37 20.56 21.87 3.91
C TYR A 37 19.31 21.24 4.52
N VAL A 38 18.59 21.96 5.37
CA VAL A 38 17.31 21.50 5.94
C VAL A 38 16.30 21.26 4.83
N LEU A 39 16.20 22.18 3.87
CA LEU A 39 15.28 22.08 2.74
C LEU A 39 15.64 20.91 1.82
N LEU A 40 16.93 20.69 1.57
CA LEU A 40 17.44 19.54 0.82
C LEU A 40 17.15 18.22 1.55
N ALA A 41 17.41 18.14 2.85
CA ALA A 41 17.12 16.96 3.66
C ALA A 41 15.61 16.67 3.71
N ALA A 42 14.77 17.70 3.84
CA ALA A 42 13.33 17.58 3.78
C ALA A 42 12.84 17.11 2.41
N ALA A 43 13.44 17.60 1.32
CA ALA A 43 13.12 17.14 -0.03
C ALA A 43 13.47 15.66 -0.22
N ILE A 44 14.67 15.24 0.19
CA ILE A 44 15.10 13.82 0.13
C ILE A 44 14.18 12.95 0.99
N TYR A 45 13.89 13.37 2.23
CA TYR A 45 12.99 12.66 3.12
C TYR A 45 11.57 12.57 2.55
N GLY A 46 11.07 13.64 1.93
CA GLY A 46 9.77 13.68 1.27
C GLY A 46 9.68 12.69 0.12
N ILE A 47 10.70 12.64 -0.75
CA ILE A 47 10.78 11.66 -1.85
C ILE A 47 10.84 10.24 -1.30
N TYR A 48 11.72 9.98 -0.33
CA TYR A 48 11.85 8.68 0.32
C TYR A 48 10.52 8.23 0.94
N ARG A 49 9.87 9.12 1.71
CA ARG A 49 8.58 8.86 2.35
C ARG A 49 7.49 8.59 1.33
N PHE A 50 7.45 9.33 0.22
CA PHE A 50 6.47 9.17 -0.84
C PHE A 50 6.63 7.83 -1.57
N ILE A 51 7.86 7.47 -1.92
CA ILE A 51 8.18 6.18 -2.58
C ILE A 51 7.88 5.02 -1.62
N MET A 52 8.32 5.11 -0.36
CA MET A 52 8.10 4.07 0.64
C MET A 52 6.61 3.94 1.01
N SER A 53 5.86 5.05 1.04
CA SER A 53 4.41 5.01 1.29
C SER A 53 3.63 4.36 0.15
N ARG A 54 4.14 4.40 -1.09
CA ARG A 54 3.53 3.66 -2.22
C ARG A 54 3.91 2.19 -2.22
N ARG A 55 5.09 1.83 -1.71
CA ARG A 55 5.58 0.43 -1.64
C ARG A 55 5.16 -0.32 -0.37
N GLY A 56 4.88 0.38 0.73
CA GLY A 56 4.59 -0.25 2.02
C GLY A 56 3.14 -0.72 2.13
N ASN A 57 2.91 -2.02 1.98
CA ASN A 57 1.88 -2.87 2.59
C ASN A 57 0.39 -2.43 2.55
N ALA A 58 0.03 -1.29 1.98
CA ALA A 58 -1.36 -0.84 1.88
C ALA A 58 -2.17 -1.81 1.01
N GLN A 59 -1.55 -2.39 -0.01
CA GLN A 59 -2.18 -3.38 -0.87
C GLN A 59 -2.42 -4.71 -0.13
N GLU A 60 -1.44 -5.22 0.61
CA GLU A 60 -1.56 -6.45 1.40
C GLU A 60 -2.58 -6.30 2.54
N GLN A 61 -2.52 -5.19 3.29
CA GLN A 61 -3.49 -4.92 4.36
C GLN A 61 -4.90 -4.71 3.80
N SER A 62 -5.04 -4.07 2.64
CA SER A 62 -6.36 -3.90 2.00
C SER A 62 -6.91 -5.23 1.47
N ALA A 63 -6.07 -6.10 0.89
CA ALA A 63 -6.45 -7.42 0.42
C ALA A 63 -6.83 -8.33 1.60
N TYR A 64 -6.06 -8.30 2.69
CA TYR A 64 -6.37 -9.01 3.93
C TYR A 64 -7.69 -8.52 4.54
N LYS A 65 -7.89 -7.19 4.66
CA LYS A 65 -9.17 -6.62 5.13
C LYS A 65 -10.35 -7.03 4.25
N LYS A 66 -10.17 -7.10 2.92
CA LYS A 66 -11.20 -7.60 1.99
C LYS A 66 -11.48 -9.09 2.20
N ALA A 67 -10.44 -9.91 2.34
CA ALA A 67 -10.56 -11.35 2.58
C ALA A 67 -11.24 -11.67 3.92
N VAL A 68 -10.88 -10.95 5.00
CA VAL A 68 -11.53 -11.09 6.31
C VAL A 68 -13.00 -10.69 6.25
N ARG A 69 -13.35 -9.61 5.54
CA ARG A 69 -14.75 -9.21 5.34
C ARG A 69 -15.54 -10.26 4.56
N GLN A 70 -14.94 -10.87 3.54
CA GLN A 70 -15.56 -11.94 2.76
C GLN A 70 -15.74 -13.21 3.61
N SER A 71 -14.72 -13.61 4.36
CA SER A 71 -14.78 -14.75 5.29
C SER A 71 -15.85 -14.53 6.36
N LYS A 72 -15.89 -13.36 7.01
CA LYS A 72 -16.94 -13.01 7.98
C LYS A 72 -18.34 -13.04 7.39
N LYS A 73 -18.53 -12.73 6.11
CA LYS A 73 -19.85 -12.84 5.45
C LYS A 73 -20.22 -14.29 5.14
N LYS A 74 -19.25 -15.14 4.81
CA LYS A 74 -19.46 -16.54 4.41
C LYS A 74 -19.65 -17.47 5.62
N TYR A 75 -18.99 -17.16 6.74
CA TYR A 75 -19.07 -17.92 8.00
C TYR A 75 -19.93 -17.23 9.06
N GLN A 76 -20.68 -16.19 8.69
CA GLN A 76 -21.71 -15.67 9.59
C GLN A 76 -22.78 -16.77 9.75
N PRO A 77 -22.95 -17.37 10.94
CA PRO A 77 -24.02 -18.32 11.15
C PRO A 77 -25.32 -17.58 10.87
N ALA A 78 -26.13 -18.12 9.96
CA ALA A 78 -27.44 -17.60 9.67
C ALA A 78 -28.22 -17.57 10.99
N LYS A 79 -28.33 -16.37 11.60
CA LYS A 79 -29.31 -16.17 12.65
C LYS A 79 -30.67 -16.51 12.03
N PRO A 80 -31.50 -17.34 12.68
CA PRO A 80 -32.80 -17.69 12.13
C PRO A 80 -33.57 -16.41 11.83
N SER A 81 -33.97 -16.31 10.56
CA SER A 81 -34.72 -15.22 9.96
C SER A 81 -35.82 -14.72 10.90
N LYS A 82 -35.66 -13.53 11.47
CA LYS A 82 -36.82 -12.68 11.75
C LYS A 82 -37.12 -11.92 10.47
N ALA A 83 -38.12 -12.42 9.76
CA ALA A 83 -38.82 -11.67 8.73
C ALA A 83 -39.23 -10.30 9.29
N THR A 84 -39.44 -9.34 8.40
CA THR A 84 -40.01 -7.98 8.61
C THR A 84 -38.99 -6.84 8.52
N LYS A 85 -38.76 -6.32 7.31
CA LYS A 85 -39.50 -5.17 6.75
C LYS A 85 -38.71 -4.67 5.53
N VAL A 86 -39.14 -5.07 4.33
CA VAL A 86 -38.65 -4.49 3.08
C VAL A 86 -39.07 -3.03 3.06
N ARG A 87 -38.13 -2.11 3.34
CA ARG A 87 -38.34 -0.67 3.13
C ARG A 87 -38.40 -0.45 1.62
N LYS A 88 -39.60 -0.17 1.12
CA LYS A 88 -39.88 0.32 -0.23
C LYS A 88 -38.91 1.47 -0.54
N ILE A 89 -37.97 1.25 -1.44
CA ILE A 89 -37.24 2.33 -2.11
C ILE A 89 -37.81 2.36 -3.52
N GLN A 90 -38.56 3.42 -3.79
CA GLN A 90 -39.14 3.77 -5.07
C GLN A 90 -38.03 3.80 -6.15
N PRO A 91 -38.12 3.06 -7.25
CA PRO A 91 -37.28 3.32 -8.42
C PRO A 91 -37.96 4.38 -9.27
N SER A 92 -37.46 5.61 -9.24
CA SER A 92 -37.76 6.61 -10.27
C SER A 92 -37.27 6.08 -11.61
N ALA A 93 -38.21 5.90 -12.52
CA ALA A 93 -38.00 5.35 -13.85
C ALA A 93 -37.10 6.24 -14.70
N GLN A 94 -35.92 5.74 -15.07
CA GLN A 94 -35.31 6.07 -16.35
C GLN A 94 -35.16 4.76 -17.14
N LYS A 95 -36.07 4.62 -18.10
CA LYS A 95 -36.19 3.50 -19.03
C LYS A 95 -34.93 3.41 -19.89
N LYS A 96 -34.19 2.30 -19.77
CA LYS A 96 -33.35 1.77 -20.86
C LYS A 96 -33.84 0.37 -21.20
N PRO A 97 -34.07 0.03 -22.48
CA PRO A 97 -34.77 -1.19 -22.85
C PRO A 97 -33.92 -2.43 -22.54
N ALA A 98 -34.51 -3.34 -21.78
CA ALA A 98 -34.02 -4.68 -21.55
C ALA A 98 -34.09 -5.49 -22.86
N LYS A 99 -33.03 -5.47 -23.66
CA LYS A 99 -32.74 -6.51 -24.65
C LYS A 99 -31.25 -6.83 -24.61
N LYS A 100 -30.92 -8.12 -24.62
CA LYS A 100 -29.58 -8.76 -24.64
C LYS A 100 -29.00 -9.28 -23.31
N ALA A 101 -29.82 -9.78 -22.38
CA ALA A 101 -29.31 -10.58 -21.25
C ALA A 101 -29.26 -12.11 -21.51
N SER A 102 -29.69 -12.58 -22.68
CA SER A 102 -29.79 -14.02 -22.99
C SER A 102 -28.66 -14.58 -23.87
N ALA A 103 -28.02 -13.78 -24.72
CA ALA A 103 -26.98 -14.30 -25.63
C ALA A 103 -25.61 -14.55 -24.94
N ALA A 104 -25.27 -13.76 -23.92
CA ALA A 104 -23.99 -13.92 -23.19
C ALA A 104 -24.02 -15.06 -22.17
N ARG A 105 -25.19 -15.55 -21.75
CA ARG A 105 -25.33 -16.69 -20.84
C ARG A 105 -25.37 -18.04 -21.57
N LEU A 106 -25.69 -18.05 -22.87
CA LEU A 106 -25.58 -19.22 -23.74
C LEU A 106 -24.12 -19.60 -24.03
N ASN A 107 -23.21 -18.60 -24.00
CA ASN A 107 -21.77 -18.77 -24.23
C ASN A 107 -20.95 -18.70 -22.92
N GLY A 108 -21.48 -19.23 -21.82
CA GLY A 108 -20.70 -19.44 -20.60
C GLY A 108 -19.69 -20.58 -20.77
N PRO A 109 -18.53 -20.56 -20.08
CA PRO A 109 -17.52 -21.62 -20.20
C PRO A 109 -18.14 -22.97 -19.80
N LYS A 110 -18.30 -23.85 -20.79
CA LYS A 110 -18.84 -25.20 -20.61
C LYS A 110 -17.79 -26.01 -19.87
N LEU A 111 -18.07 -26.35 -18.62
CA LEU A 111 -17.23 -27.26 -17.83
C LEU A 111 -17.35 -28.66 -18.46
N THR A 112 -16.51 -28.96 -19.43
CA THR A 112 -16.33 -30.33 -19.89
C THR A 112 -15.49 -31.06 -18.87
N VAL A 113 -15.94 -32.24 -18.46
CA VAL A 113 -15.10 -33.16 -17.70
C VAL A 113 -13.86 -33.44 -18.55
N ILE A 114 -12.69 -33.05 -18.05
CA ILE A 114 -11.43 -33.53 -18.62
C ILE A 114 -11.34 -34.98 -18.20
N GLU A 115 -11.77 -35.89 -19.07
CA GLU A 115 -11.39 -37.29 -18.95
C GLU A 115 -9.88 -37.36 -19.16
N GLY A 116 -9.14 -37.23 -18.07
CA GLY A 116 -7.73 -37.57 -18.06
C GLY A 116 -7.57 -38.99 -18.56
N LYS A 117 -6.44 -39.30 -19.21
CA LYS A 117 -6.04 -40.68 -19.59
C LYS A 117 -5.80 -41.57 -18.35
N LYS A 118 -6.78 -41.70 -17.44
CA LYS A 118 -6.74 -42.53 -16.25
C LYS A 118 -6.95 -43.98 -16.70
N GLY A 119 -5.85 -44.63 -17.10
CA GLY A 119 -5.83 -46.04 -17.51
C GLY A 119 -5.14 -46.33 -18.85
N LYS A 120 -4.75 -45.33 -19.65
CA LYS A 120 -4.06 -45.60 -20.93
C LYS A 120 -2.55 -45.82 -20.68
N LYS A 121 -2.08 -47.06 -20.84
CA LYS A 121 -0.64 -47.39 -20.83
C LYS A 121 0.06 -46.65 -21.98
N LYS A 122 1.19 -45.98 -21.70
CA LYS A 122 1.98 -45.25 -22.71
C LYS A 122 2.58 -46.27 -23.71
N LYS A 123 2.41 -46.06 -25.02
CA LYS A 123 3.20 -46.79 -26.03
C LYS A 123 4.66 -46.37 -25.85
N ARG A 124 5.54 -47.32 -25.50
CA ARG A 124 6.99 -47.13 -25.63
C ARG A 124 7.29 -47.12 -27.13
N MET A 125 7.71 -45.97 -27.66
CA MET A 125 8.38 -45.94 -28.95
C MET A 125 9.75 -46.57 -28.74
N THR A 126 10.00 -47.68 -29.42
CA THR A 126 11.34 -48.24 -29.60
C THR A 126 12.01 -47.53 -30.77
N LEU A 127 13.32 -47.34 -30.62
CA LEU A 127 14.23 -46.51 -31.42
C LEU A 127 14.32 -46.95 -32.89
#